data_AF-A0A534J5P3-F1
#
_entry.id   AF-A0A534J5P3-F1
#
_cell.length_a   1.000
_cell.length_b   1.000
_cell.length_c   1.000
_cell.angle_alpha   90.00
_cell.angle_beta   90.00
_cell.angle_gamma   90.00
#
_symmetry.space_group_name_H-M   'P 1'
#
loop_
_entity.id
_entity.type
_entity.pdbx_description
1 polymer ?
#
loop_
_entity_poly.entity_id
_entity_poly.type
_entity_poly.pdbx_seq_one_letter_code
_entity_poly.pdbx_strand_id
1 'polypeptide(L)'
;MAGIPSITDLLRKAEEALQVKEQELSKREAGLQETREELEGQRQGLEQERATVAEERDALVGREKGLRAREKDLEQQDRAIAQREQEFEAAKQRTLAKEQELLKREEEIARSMEALVKREEDLQRRDSELATSGQELAARRGEIASRQEDIIKLLNDQKAALDDQIQRGQDLIAREQRLSKEEEAVAALRGRMADDQRRLTERERGLIAREQSVRAAPSGEAPPVAPAPAPVERRAPPQPVATPPARPAVPAQRTAPQPNPQPAPTPRTQPVPTPVQPAPRPAPQPVRPVPPPEPAPVVAEVQEAEEAGEVPCPACGTMISTDAIMCYACGHRMQEEAAESEAGEIPCPACGTMISSDAIMCYACGHRLAAEEEDKGGKKAPVKKVLKKKVI
;
A
#
# COMPACT_ATOMS: atom_id res chain seq x y z
N MET A 1 -157.48 -69.36 46.18
CA MET A 1 -156.65 -68.56 47.10
C MET A 1 -155.32 -68.30 46.42
N ALA A 2 -155.04 -67.06 46.04
CA ALA A 2 -153.70 -66.60 45.71
C ALA A 2 -153.44 -65.42 46.65
N GLY A 3 -152.36 -65.47 47.44
CA GLY A 3 -152.08 -64.41 48.40
C GLY A 3 -151.79 -63.10 47.69
N ILE A 4 -152.45 -62.02 48.12
CA ILE A 4 -151.93 -60.68 47.88
C ILE A 4 -150.53 -60.67 48.51
N PRO A 5 -149.44 -60.39 47.78
CA PRO A 5 -148.11 -60.40 48.35
C PRO A 5 -148.08 -59.41 49.51
N SER A 6 -147.52 -59.82 50.65
CA SER A 6 -147.42 -58.92 51.80
C SER A 6 -146.59 -57.71 51.41
N ILE A 7 -146.82 -56.58 52.06
CA ILE A 7 -145.94 -55.41 51.94
C ILE A 7 -144.49 -55.82 52.26
N THR A 8 -144.30 -56.79 53.17
CA THR A 8 -143.00 -57.39 53.49
C THR A 8 -142.39 -58.27 52.39
N ASP A 9 -143.19 -58.85 51.48
CA ASP A 9 -142.66 -59.60 50.32
C ASP A 9 -142.23 -58.66 49.18
N LEU A 10 -142.96 -57.55 49.01
CA LEU A 10 -142.60 -56.50 48.05
C LEU A 10 -141.35 -55.72 48.52
N LEU A 11 -141.25 -55.44 49.82
CA LEU A 11 -140.03 -54.88 50.42
C LEU A 11 -138.84 -55.82 50.25
N ARG A 12 -138.97 -57.12 50.58
CA ARG A 12 -137.86 -58.09 50.39
C ARG A 12 -137.39 -58.16 48.94
N LYS A 13 -138.30 -58.16 47.96
CA LYS A 13 -137.92 -58.13 46.54
C LYS A 13 -137.28 -56.80 46.11
N ALA A 14 -137.64 -55.70 46.74
CA ALA A 14 -136.96 -54.42 46.53
C ALA A 14 -135.56 -54.41 47.17
N GLU A 15 -135.39 -54.99 48.36
CA GLU A 15 -134.10 -55.20 49.04
C GLU A 15 -133.18 -56.11 48.22
N GLU A 16 -133.67 -57.26 47.74
CA GLU A 16 -132.96 -58.17 46.84
C GLU A 16 -132.54 -57.45 45.52
N ALA A 17 -133.43 -56.67 44.92
CA ALA A 17 -133.14 -55.90 43.71
C ALA A 17 -132.19 -54.71 43.94
N LEU A 18 -132.18 -54.12 45.15
CA LEU A 18 -131.21 -53.12 45.56
C LEU A 18 -129.84 -53.77 45.77
N GLN A 19 -129.74 -54.90 46.48
CA GLN A 19 -128.49 -55.64 46.66
C GLN A 19 -127.86 -56.09 45.34
N VAL A 20 -128.67 -56.53 44.36
CA VAL A 20 -128.16 -56.83 43.00
C VAL A 20 -127.62 -55.58 42.32
N LYS A 21 -128.29 -54.42 42.45
CA LYS A 21 -127.79 -53.15 41.91
C LYS A 21 -126.55 -52.63 42.64
N GLU A 22 -126.46 -52.80 43.95
CA GLU A 22 -125.27 -52.46 44.74
C GLU A 22 -124.08 -53.33 44.31
N GLN A 23 -124.29 -54.63 44.05
CA GLN A 23 -123.26 -55.50 43.48
C GLN A 23 -122.89 -55.13 42.04
N GLU A 24 -123.83 -54.72 41.20
CA GLU A 24 -123.53 -54.21 39.86
C GLU A 24 -122.76 -52.89 39.89
N LEU A 25 -123.14 -51.96 40.78
CA LEU A 25 -122.47 -50.68 40.95
C LEU A 25 -121.07 -50.88 41.52
N SER A 26 -120.90 -51.69 42.57
CA SER A 26 -119.59 -52.05 43.13
C SER A 26 -118.67 -52.69 42.09
N LYS A 27 -119.18 -53.57 41.21
CA LYS A 27 -118.39 -54.13 40.09
C LYS A 27 -118.02 -53.07 39.04
N ARG A 28 -118.91 -52.12 38.74
CA ARG A 28 -118.62 -50.98 37.84
C ARG A 28 -117.63 -50.01 38.46
N GLU A 29 -117.73 -49.73 39.75
CA GLU A 29 -116.79 -48.89 40.51
C GLU A 29 -115.40 -49.53 40.56
N ALA A 30 -115.31 -50.84 40.82
CA ALA A 30 -114.05 -51.58 40.76
C ALA A 30 -113.41 -51.55 39.35
N GLY A 31 -114.18 -51.77 38.29
CA GLY A 31 -113.66 -51.67 36.90
C GLY A 31 -113.29 -50.24 36.49
N LEU A 32 -113.98 -49.22 37.03
CA LEU A 32 -113.61 -47.81 36.86
C LEU A 32 -112.38 -47.42 37.70
N GLN A 33 -112.12 -48.10 38.82
CA GLN A 33 -110.87 -47.98 39.58
C GLN A 33 -109.71 -48.64 38.83
N GLU A 34 -109.88 -49.87 38.34
CA GLU A 34 -108.87 -50.60 37.56
C GLU A 34 -108.47 -49.84 36.29
N THR A 35 -109.43 -49.40 35.48
CA THR A 35 -109.15 -48.58 34.28
C THR A 35 -108.55 -47.22 34.61
N ARG A 36 -108.86 -46.64 35.79
CA ARG A 36 -108.22 -45.41 36.26
C ARG A 36 -106.78 -45.64 36.71
N GLU A 37 -106.49 -46.71 37.43
CA GLU A 37 -105.14 -47.08 37.84
C GLU A 37 -104.28 -47.42 36.62
N GLU A 38 -104.84 -48.09 35.60
CA GLU A 38 -104.16 -48.32 34.32
C GLU A 38 -103.86 -47.00 33.60
N LEU A 39 -104.82 -46.07 33.49
CA LEU A 39 -104.60 -44.76 32.87
C LEU A 39 -103.61 -43.87 33.66
N GLU A 40 -103.62 -43.93 35.00
CA GLU A 40 -102.63 -43.24 35.83
C GLU A 40 -101.23 -43.86 35.68
N GLY A 41 -101.13 -45.19 35.49
CA GLY A 41 -99.89 -45.89 35.15
C GLY A 41 -99.37 -45.56 33.74
N GLN A 42 -100.23 -45.59 32.71
CA GLN A 42 -99.90 -45.19 31.34
C GLN A 42 -99.45 -43.72 31.29
N ARG A 43 -100.12 -42.82 32.03
CA ARG A 43 -99.70 -41.42 32.17
C ARG A 43 -98.31 -41.31 32.80
N GLN A 44 -98.03 -42.04 33.88
CA GLN A 44 -96.71 -42.03 34.52
C GLN A 44 -95.61 -42.57 33.59
N GLY A 45 -95.89 -43.61 32.79
CA GLY A 45 -94.99 -44.11 31.75
C GLY A 45 -94.69 -43.04 30.69
N LEU A 46 -95.72 -42.40 30.13
CA LEU A 46 -95.56 -41.31 29.16
C LEU A 46 -94.84 -40.07 29.75
N GLU A 47 -94.98 -39.81 31.05
CA GLU A 47 -94.23 -38.75 31.74
C GLU A 47 -92.75 -39.11 31.92
N GLN A 48 -92.43 -40.40 32.17
CA GLN A 48 -91.05 -40.90 32.20
C GLN A 48 -90.40 -40.88 30.80
N GLU A 49 -91.10 -41.32 29.76
CA GLU A 49 -90.63 -41.25 28.36
C GLU A 49 -90.39 -39.80 27.92
N ARG A 50 -91.25 -38.86 28.32
CA ARG A 50 -91.05 -37.43 28.06
C ARG A 50 -89.81 -36.87 28.79
N ALA A 51 -89.50 -37.38 29.98
CA ALA A 51 -88.28 -36.99 30.70
C ALA A 51 -87.03 -37.54 30.01
N THR A 52 -86.98 -38.83 29.64
CA THR A 52 -85.81 -39.40 28.95
C THR A 52 -85.56 -38.76 27.58
N VAL A 53 -86.61 -38.51 26.79
CA VAL A 53 -86.49 -37.79 25.50
C VAL A 53 -86.02 -36.34 25.69
N ALA A 54 -86.37 -35.68 26.79
CA ALA A 54 -85.84 -34.34 27.11
C ALA A 54 -84.34 -34.38 27.48
N GLU A 55 -83.92 -35.37 28.27
CA GLU A 55 -82.50 -35.60 28.60
C GLU A 55 -81.68 -35.94 27.36
N GLU A 56 -82.17 -36.82 26.48
CA GLU A 56 -81.53 -37.14 25.20
C GLU A 56 -81.42 -35.92 24.29
N ARG A 57 -82.48 -35.10 24.17
CA ARG A 57 -82.45 -33.84 23.42
C ARG A 57 -81.35 -32.92 23.94
N ASP A 58 -81.27 -32.74 25.26
CA ASP A 58 -80.30 -31.81 25.85
C ASP A 58 -78.86 -32.33 25.78
N ALA A 59 -78.67 -33.66 25.85
CA ALA A 59 -77.40 -34.30 25.55
C ALA A 59 -77.00 -34.15 24.06
N LEU A 60 -77.94 -34.25 23.12
CA LEU A 60 -77.70 -34.01 21.69
C LEU A 60 -77.33 -32.54 21.41
N VAL A 61 -78.06 -31.58 21.99
CA VAL A 61 -77.73 -30.15 21.91
C VAL A 61 -76.36 -29.85 22.54
N GLY A 62 -75.99 -30.56 23.61
CA GLY A 62 -74.64 -30.51 24.18
C GLY A 62 -73.55 -30.99 23.22
N ARG A 63 -73.77 -32.14 22.55
CA ARG A 63 -72.86 -32.69 21.54
C ARG A 63 -72.74 -31.77 20.32
N GLU A 64 -73.85 -31.22 19.84
CA GLU A 64 -73.91 -30.28 18.71
C GLU A 64 -73.09 -29.00 18.99
N LYS A 65 -73.23 -28.43 20.20
CA LYS A 65 -72.39 -27.30 20.65
C LYS A 65 -70.91 -27.67 20.71
N GLY A 66 -70.57 -28.87 21.20
CA GLY A 66 -69.20 -29.38 21.24
C GLY A 66 -68.58 -29.60 19.86
N LEU A 67 -69.37 -30.04 18.87
CA LEU A 67 -68.94 -30.16 17.47
C LEU A 67 -68.68 -28.78 16.84
N ARG A 68 -69.60 -27.81 17.01
CA ARG A 68 -69.40 -26.43 16.53
C ARG A 68 -68.21 -25.71 17.17
N ALA A 69 -67.82 -26.08 18.39
CA ALA A 69 -66.59 -25.58 19.00
C ALA A 69 -65.36 -26.13 18.26
N ARG A 70 -65.27 -27.46 18.10
CA ARG A 70 -64.18 -28.14 17.39
C ARG A 70 -64.05 -27.69 15.92
N GLU A 71 -65.17 -27.49 15.25
CA GLU A 71 -65.23 -26.95 13.88
C GLU A 71 -64.54 -25.59 13.78
N LYS A 72 -64.84 -24.67 14.70
CA LYS A 72 -64.17 -23.36 14.80
C LYS A 72 -62.70 -23.47 15.20
N ASP A 73 -62.34 -24.42 16.05
CA ASP A 73 -60.93 -24.64 16.45
C ASP A 73 -60.10 -25.17 15.27
N LEU A 74 -60.68 -26.04 14.43
CA LEU A 74 -60.08 -26.50 13.17
C LEU A 74 -59.98 -25.36 12.15
N GLU A 75 -61.03 -24.56 11.93
CA GLU A 75 -60.94 -23.36 11.07
C GLU A 75 -59.81 -22.40 11.48
N GLN A 76 -59.55 -22.26 12.78
CA GLN A 76 -58.46 -21.44 13.30
C GLN A 76 -57.09 -22.09 13.06
N GLN A 77 -56.99 -23.42 13.19
CA GLN A 77 -55.76 -24.17 12.89
C GLN A 77 -55.43 -24.12 11.39
N ASP A 78 -56.41 -24.33 10.51
CA ASP A 78 -56.22 -24.26 9.05
C ASP A 78 -55.73 -22.88 8.61
N ARG A 79 -56.31 -21.80 9.16
CA ARG A 79 -55.86 -20.42 8.91
C ARG A 79 -54.43 -20.17 9.41
N ALA A 80 -54.06 -20.72 10.58
CA ALA A 80 -52.72 -20.60 11.13
C ALA A 80 -51.67 -21.44 10.37
N ILE A 81 -52.08 -22.57 9.77
CA ILE A 81 -51.24 -23.39 8.89
C ILE A 81 -51.00 -22.63 7.57
N ALA A 82 -52.05 -22.15 6.90
CA ALA A 82 -51.93 -21.39 5.66
C ALA A 82 -51.07 -20.12 5.80
N GLN A 83 -51.12 -19.44 6.95
CA GLN A 83 -50.23 -18.32 7.26
C GLN A 83 -48.75 -18.76 7.35
N ARG A 84 -48.46 -19.87 8.05
CA ARG A 84 -47.10 -20.42 8.17
C ARG A 84 -46.55 -20.93 6.84
N GLU A 85 -47.40 -21.48 5.97
CA GLU A 85 -47.02 -21.90 4.62
C GLU A 85 -46.58 -20.69 3.78
N GLN A 86 -47.34 -19.59 3.82
CA GLN A 86 -46.97 -18.33 3.15
C GLN A 86 -45.68 -17.72 3.73
N GLU A 87 -45.49 -17.75 5.05
CA GLU A 87 -44.24 -17.33 5.70
C GLU A 87 -43.04 -18.18 5.27
N PHE A 88 -43.23 -19.51 5.16
CA PHE A 88 -42.20 -20.45 4.72
C PHE A 88 -41.84 -20.27 3.24
N GLU A 89 -42.82 -20.06 2.35
CA GLU A 89 -42.57 -19.74 0.95
C GLU A 89 -41.84 -18.40 0.79
N ALA A 90 -42.25 -17.37 1.53
CA ALA A 90 -41.55 -16.08 1.54
C ALA A 90 -40.12 -16.19 2.08
N ALA A 91 -39.89 -17.03 3.11
CA ALA A 91 -38.55 -17.33 3.62
C ALA A 91 -37.70 -18.06 2.56
N LYS A 92 -38.25 -19.08 1.90
CA LYS A 92 -37.60 -19.83 0.82
C LYS A 92 -37.20 -18.92 -0.35
N GLN A 93 -38.08 -18.02 -0.78
CA GLN A 93 -37.77 -17.03 -1.83
C GLN A 93 -36.63 -16.08 -1.39
N ARG A 94 -36.63 -15.60 -0.14
CA ARG A 94 -35.56 -14.77 0.42
C ARG A 94 -34.22 -15.50 0.50
N THR A 95 -34.21 -16.80 0.79
CA THR A 95 -32.99 -17.62 0.78
C THR A 95 -32.46 -17.81 -0.64
N LEU A 96 -33.30 -18.20 -1.60
CA LEU A 96 -32.92 -18.33 -3.02
C LEU A 96 -32.35 -17.02 -3.60
N ALA A 97 -32.91 -15.87 -3.23
CA ALA A 97 -32.39 -14.57 -3.64
C ALA A 97 -30.98 -14.30 -3.09
N LYS A 98 -30.71 -14.67 -1.83
CA LYS A 98 -29.37 -14.56 -1.21
C LYS A 98 -28.36 -15.54 -1.80
N GLU A 99 -28.78 -16.76 -2.12
CA GLU A 99 -27.94 -17.74 -2.81
C GLU A 99 -27.49 -17.21 -4.19
N GLN A 100 -28.39 -16.61 -4.96
CA GLN A 100 -28.05 -15.93 -6.23
C GLN A 100 -27.17 -14.69 -6.04
N GLU A 101 -27.27 -14.00 -4.90
CA GLU A 101 -26.41 -12.85 -4.55
C GLU A 101 -25.00 -13.30 -4.16
N LEU A 102 -24.87 -14.44 -3.47
CA LEU A 102 -23.59 -15.06 -3.11
C LEU A 102 -22.86 -15.60 -4.35
N LEU A 103 -23.56 -16.33 -5.23
CA LEU A 103 -22.96 -16.84 -6.47
C LEU A 103 -22.38 -15.72 -7.35
N LYS A 104 -23.05 -14.56 -7.42
CA LYS A 104 -22.52 -13.37 -8.13
C LYS A 104 -21.24 -12.83 -7.48
N ARG A 105 -21.18 -12.76 -6.14
CA ARG A 105 -19.97 -12.37 -5.42
C ARG A 105 -18.83 -13.38 -5.63
N GLU A 106 -19.13 -14.67 -5.68
CA GLU A 106 -18.14 -15.72 -5.97
C GLU A 106 -17.59 -15.58 -7.40
N GLU A 107 -18.43 -15.29 -8.40
CA GLU A 107 -17.98 -14.95 -9.77
C GLU A 107 -17.11 -13.67 -9.80
N GLU A 108 -17.50 -12.62 -9.08
CA GLU A 108 -16.74 -11.35 -8.99
C GLU A 108 -15.38 -11.56 -8.32
N ILE A 109 -15.33 -12.33 -7.22
CA ILE A 109 -14.10 -12.71 -6.54
C ILE A 109 -13.20 -13.53 -7.47
N ALA A 110 -13.72 -14.54 -8.17
CA ALA A 110 -12.95 -15.35 -9.11
C ALA A 110 -12.33 -14.49 -10.24
N ARG A 111 -13.11 -13.58 -10.84
CA ARG A 111 -12.61 -12.61 -11.84
C ARG A 111 -11.54 -11.67 -11.26
N SER A 112 -11.68 -11.26 -10.01
CA SER A 112 -10.66 -10.43 -9.34
C SER A 112 -9.34 -11.20 -9.11
N MET A 113 -9.42 -12.49 -8.76
CA MET A 113 -8.24 -13.35 -8.58
C MET A 113 -7.53 -13.60 -9.91
N GLU A 114 -8.25 -13.90 -10.99
CA GLU A 114 -7.66 -13.99 -12.33
C GLU A 114 -6.95 -12.70 -12.75
N ALA A 115 -7.53 -11.53 -12.44
CA ALA A 115 -6.93 -10.24 -12.76
C ALA A 115 -5.68 -9.92 -11.91
N LEU A 116 -5.59 -10.46 -10.69
CA LEU A 116 -4.39 -10.36 -9.85
C LEU A 116 -3.28 -11.30 -10.35
N VAL A 117 -3.58 -12.56 -10.67
CA VAL A 117 -2.60 -13.50 -11.23
C VAL A 117 -1.99 -12.95 -12.52
N LYS A 118 -2.83 -12.46 -13.45
CA LYS A 118 -2.35 -11.86 -14.70
C LYS A 118 -1.43 -10.64 -14.46
N ARG A 119 -1.68 -9.85 -13.41
CA ARG A 119 -0.80 -8.72 -13.02
C ARG A 119 0.52 -9.20 -12.40
N GLU A 120 0.49 -10.30 -11.66
CA GLU A 120 1.71 -10.89 -11.08
C GLU A 120 2.62 -11.47 -12.17
N GLU A 121 2.05 -12.19 -13.14
CA GLU A 121 2.75 -12.65 -14.36
C GLU A 121 3.38 -11.47 -15.13
N ASP A 122 2.63 -10.38 -15.29
CA ASP A 122 3.07 -9.15 -15.95
C ASP A 122 4.19 -8.42 -15.18
N LEU A 123 4.23 -8.54 -13.85
CA LEU A 123 5.29 -7.97 -12.99
C LEU A 123 6.55 -8.85 -13.03
N GLN A 124 6.42 -10.17 -12.83
CA GLN A 124 7.52 -11.13 -12.94
C GLN A 124 8.22 -11.02 -14.31
N ARG A 125 7.44 -10.81 -15.38
CA ARG A 125 7.98 -10.51 -16.71
C ARG A 125 8.81 -9.22 -16.73
N ARG A 126 8.27 -8.10 -16.24
CA ARG A 126 9.01 -6.81 -16.18
C ARG A 126 10.27 -6.91 -15.34
N ASP A 127 10.24 -7.64 -14.23
CA ASP A 127 11.43 -7.88 -13.39
C ASP A 127 12.51 -8.66 -14.15
N SER A 128 12.13 -9.63 -14.99
CA SER A 128 13.09 -10.32 -15.86
C SER A 128 13.68 -9.40 -16.94
N GLU A 129 12.87 -8.54 -17.57
CA GLU A 129 13.29 -7.57 -18.58
C GLU A 129 14.21 -6.48 -17.98
N LEU A 130 13.97 -6.09 -16.73
CA LEU A 130 14.83 -5.22 -15.93
C LEU A 130 16.14 -5.92 -15.52
N ALA A 131 16.10 -7.21 -15.15
CA ALA A 131 17.29 -7.97 -14.79
C ALA A 131 18.24 -8.16 -15.98
N THR A 132 17.74 -8.46 -17.18
CA THR A 132 18.56 -8.52 -18.40
C THR A 132 19.10 -7.15 -18.78
N SER A 133 18.29 -6.09 -18.66
CA SER A 133 18.75 -4.71 -18.89
C SER A 133 19.86 -4.30 -17.91
N GLY A 134 19.78 -4.72 -16.65
CA GLY A 134 20.82 -4.51 -15.64
C GLY A 134 22.13 -5.24 -15.96
N GLN A 135 22.05 -6.47 -16.48
CA GLN A 135 23.21 -7.23 -16.95
C GLN A 135 23.88 -6.57 -18.16
N GLU A 136 23.11 -6.09 -19.15
CA GLU A 136 23.65 -5.31 -20.27
C GLU A 136 24.36 -4.03 -19.81
N LEU A 137 23.76 -3.27 -18.89
CA LEU A 137 24.39 -2.07 -18.34
C LEU A 137 25.67 -2.37 -17.56
N ALA A 138 25.72 -3.50 -16.84
CA ALA A 138 26.94 -3.96 -16.18
C ALA A 138 28.04 -4.34 -17.19
N ALA A 139 27.69 -5.07 -18.26
CA ALA A 139 28.64 -5.44 -19.32
C ALA A 139 29.20 -4.20 -20.04
N ARG A 140 28.33 -3.26 -20.45
CA ARG A 140 28.74 -2.00 -21.09
C ARG A 140 29.63 -1.14 -20.17
N ARG A 141 29.39 -1.13 -18.86
CA ARG A 141 30.28 -0.47 -17.87
C ARG A 141 31.65 -1.14 -17.82
N GLY A 142 31.71 -2.48 -17.89
CA GLY A 142 32.96 -3.23 -18.01
C GLY A 142 33.75 -2.90 -19.27
N GLU A 143 33.09 -2.83 -20.44
CA GLU A 143 33.73 -2.39 -21.69
C GLU A 143 34.26 -0.96 -21.64
N ILE A 144 33.55 -0.05 -20.97
CA ILE A 144 34.00 1.34 -20.81
C ILE A 144 35.24 1.39 -19.91
N ALA A 145 35.26 0.61 -18.82
CA ALA A 145 36.40 0.52 -17.92
C ALA A 145 37.65 -0.05 -18.62
N SER A 146 37.52 -1.14 -19.39
CA SER A 146 38.68 -1.70 -20.12
C SER A 146 39.22 -0.73 -21.19
N ARG A 147 38.34 -0.04 -21.92
CA ARG A 147 38.75 1.03 -22.86
C ARG A 147 39.46 2.19 -22.15
N GLN A 148 39.02 2.56 -20.94
CA GLN A 148 39.70 3.58 -20.13
C GLN A 148 41.08 3.12 -19.68
N GLU A 149 41.25 1.87 -19.24
CA GLU A 149 42.57 1.31 -18.93
C GLU A 149 43.50 1.31 -20.15
N ASP A 150 43.00 0.92 -21.33
CA ASP A 150 43.82 0.84 -22.54
C ASP A 150 44.22 2.22 -23.07
N ILE A 151 43.36 3.23 -22.93
CA ILE A 151 43.71 4.64 -23.15
C ILE A 151 44.80 5.08 -22.17
N ILE A 152 44.71 4.72 -20.89
CA ILE A 152 45.72 5.05 -19.88
C ILE A 152 47.06 4.36 -20.19
N LYS A 153 47.06 3.09 -20.63
CA LYS A 153 48.27 2.37 -21.07
C LYS A 153 48.93 3.13 -22.25
N LEU A 154 48.17 3.40 -23.31
CA LEU A 154 48.66 4.10 -24.50
C LEU A 154 49.20 5.50 -24.20
N LEU A 155 48.57 6.26 -23.29
CA LEU A 155 49.07 7.58 -22.87
C LEU A 155 50.36 7.49 -22.07
N ASN A 156 50.55 6.46 -21.25
CA ASN A 156 51.82 6.21 -20.56
C ASN A 156 52.93 5.80 -21.54
N ASP A 157 52.63 4.95 -22.52
CA ASP A 157 53.60 4.55 -23.56
C ASP A 157 54.01 5.74 -24.44
N GLN A 158 53.05 6.59 -24.83
CA GLN A 158 53.33 7.85 -25.54
C GLN A 158 54.18 8.81 -24.69
N LYS A 159 53.87 8.95 -23.39
CA LYS A 159 54.68 9.76 -22.47
C LYS A 159 56.11 9.23 -22.39
N ALA A 160 56.28 7.92 -22.19
CA ALA A 160 57.60 7.29 -22.14
C ALA A 160 58.39 7.53 -23.43
N ALA A 161 57.77 7.38 -24.60
CA ALA A 161 58.41 7.67 -25.88
C ALA A 161 58.82 9.15 -26.05
N LEU A 162 58.04 10.09 -25.51
CA LEU A 162 58.39 11.51 -25.50
C LEU A 162 59.52 11.83 -24.51
N ASP A 163 59.49 11.28 -23.30
CA ASP A 163 60.60 11.41 -22.34
C ASP A 163 61.92 10.88 -22.94
N ASP A 164 61.85 9.76 -23.67
CA ASP A 164 62.98 9.13 -24.36
C ASP A 164 63.52 10.00 -25.51
N GLN A 165 62.64 10.66 -26.28
CA GLN A 165 63.04 11.65 -27.30
C GLN A 165 63.69 12.89 -26.67
N ILE A 166 63.15 13.39 -25.57
CA ILE A 166 63.70 14.52 -24.82
C ILE A 166 65.10 14.19 -24.29
N GLN A 167 65.29 12.99 -23.71
CA GLN A 167 66.60 12.55 -23.23
C GLN A 167 67.62 12.44 -24.37
N ARG A 168 67.24 11.88 -25.53
CA ARG A 168 68.12 11.83 -26.72
C ARG A 168 68.48 13.21 -27.23
N GLY A 169 67.56 14.18 -27.17
CA GLY A 169 67.83 15.58 -27.50
C GLY A 169 68.82 16.24 -26.53
N GLN A 170 68.65 16.03 -25.22
CA GLN A 170 69.59 16.50 -24.20
C GLN A 170 70.99 15.88 -24.36
N ASP A 171 71.06 14.57 -24.65
CA ASP A 171 72.30 13.86 -24.93
C ASP A 171 73.04 14.39 -26.18
N LEU A 172 72.31 14.80 -27.22
CA LEU A 172 72.88 15.43 -28.41
C LEU A 172 73.44 16.83 -28.09
N ILE A 173 72.65 17.69 -27.44
CA ILE A 173 73.10 19.02 -26.99
C ILE A 173 74.32 18.90 -26.06
N ALA A 174 74.34 17.91 -25.17
CA ALA A 174 75.47 17.63 -24.28
C ALA A 174 76.73 17.08 -25.00
N ARG A 175 76.60 16.55 -26.23
CA ARG A 175 77.73 16.21 -27.11
C ARG A 175 78.21 17.43 -27.91
N GLU A 176 77.30 18.22 -28.46
CA GLU A 176 77.60 19.48 -29.15
C GLU A 176 78.36 20.44 -28.22
N GLN A 177 77.93 20.58 -26.96
CA GLN A 177 78.63 21.35 -25.92
C GLN A 177 79.96 20.75 -25.44
N ARG A 178 80.35 19.55 -25.88
CA ARG A 178 81.70 18.98 -25.69
C ARG A 178 82.54 19.25 -26.92
N LEU A 179 82.01 18.95 -28.11
CA LEU A 179 82.65 19.24 -29.39
C LEU A 179 83.01 20.72 -29.53
N SER A 180 82.14 21.65 -29.14
CA SER A 180 82.45 23.08 -29.17
C SER A 180 83.64 23.46 -28.26
N LYS A 181 83.76 22.82 -27.09
CA LYS A 181 84.88 23.04 -26.15
C LYS A 181 86.17 22.37 -26.64
N GLU A 182 86.05 21.25 -27.34
CA GLU A 182 87.17 20.59 -28.02
C GLU A 182 87.66 21.43 -29.22
N GLU A 183 86.75 22.04 -29.98
CA GLU A 183 87.05 23.01 -31.05
C GLU A 183 87.70 24.29 -30.50
N GLU A 184 87.17 24.87 -29.42
CA GLU A 184 87.78 25.99 -28.69
C GLU A 184 89.20 25.64 -28.20
N ALA A 185 89.40 24.44 -27.63
CA ALA A 185 90.70 23.97 -27.18
C ALA A 185 91.68 23.77 -28.35
N VAL A 186 91.23 23.20 -29.48
CA VAL A 186 92.03 23.05 -30.71
C VAL A 186 92.35 24.41 -31.31
N ALA A 187 91.43 25.37 -31.31
CA ALA A 187 91.68 26.74 -31.73
C ALA A 187 92.72 27.44 -30.84
N ALA A 188 92.62 27.28 -29.51
CA ALA A 188 93.61 27.81 -28.57
C ALA A 188 95.00 27.18 -28.74
N LEU A 189 95.07 25.86 -29.02
CA LEU A 189 96.32 25.17 -29.34
C LEU A 189 96.92 25.66 -30.66
N ARG A 190 96.11 25.83 -31.72
CA ARG A 190 96.54 26.43 -32.99
C ARG A 190 97.05 27.86 -32.81
N GLY A 191 96.39 28.65 -31.96
CA GLY A 191 96.85 30.00 -31.57
C GLY A 191 98.24 29.97 -30.92
N ARG A 192 98.45 29.12 -29.91
CA ARG A 192 99.76 28.94 -29.27
C ARG A 192 100.84 28.52 -30.26
N MET A 193 100.55 27.55 -31.14
CA MET A 193 101.49 27.12 -32.19
C MET A 193 101.83 28.27 -33.16
N ALA A 194 100.87 29.13 -33.50
CA ALA A 194 101.12 30.30 -34.34
C ALA A 194 101.95 31.37 -33.62
N ASP A 195 101.74 31.60 -32.33
CA ASP A 195 102.51 32.56 -31.53
C ASP A 195 103.94 32.05 -31.21
N ASP A 196 104.11 30.75 -30.96
CA ASP A 196 105.44 30.17 -30.82
C ASP A 196 106.16 30.10 -32.19
N GLN A 197 105.47 29.87 -33.30
CA GLN A 197 106.05 30.02 -34.64
C GLN A 197 106.49 31.47 -34.91
N ARG A 198 105.68 32.48 -34.54
CA ARG A 198 106.05 33.90 -34.61
C ARG A 198 107.32 34.16 -33.80
N ARG A 199 107.35 33.75 -32.53
CA ARG A 199 108.51 33.88 -31.64
C ARG A 199 109.76 33.18 -32.17
N LEU A 200 109.61 32.03 -32.83
CA LEU A 200 110.72 31.36 -33.50
C LEU A 200 111.22 32.19 -34.70
N THR A 201 110.34 32.66 -35.59
CA THR A 201 110.76 33.53 -36.72
C THR A 201 111.33 34.88 -36.28
N GLU A 202 110.90 35.42 -35.14
CA GLU A 202 111.47 36.61 -34.51
C GLU A 202 112.87 36.33 -33.94
N ARG A 203 113.06 35.17 -33.30
CA ARG A 203 114.37 34.69 -32.86
C ARG A 203 115.31 34.43 -34.04
N GLU A 204 114.83 33.81 -35.12
CA GLU A 204 115.58 33.60 -36.36
C GLU A 204 116.00 34.93 -36.99
N ARG A 205 115.06 35.89 -37.14
CA ARG A 205 115.38 37.25 -37.60
C ARG A 205 116.40 37.94 -36.68
N GLY A 206 116.26 37.80 -35.36
CA GLY A 206 117.21 38.34 -34.38
C GLY A 206 118.59 37.67 -34.42
N LEU A 207 118.65 36.37 -34.72
CA LEU A 207 119.89 35.62 -34.92
C LEU A 207 120.56 35.98 -36.24
N ILE A 208 119.80 36.11 -37.33
CA ILE A 208 120.29 36.58 -38.63
C ILE A 208 120.79 38.03 -38.52
N ALA A 209 120.08 38.91 -37.80
CA ALA A 209 120.54 40.28 -37.54
C ALA A 209 121.84 40.30 -36.69
N ARG A 210 121.99 39.38 -35.72
CA ARG A 210 123.24 39.19 -34.98
C ARG A 210 124.35 38.64 -35.85
N GLU A 211 124.08 37.66 -36.71
CA GLU A 211 125.04 37.10 -37.66
C GLU A 211 125.53 38.18 -38.64
N GLN A 212 124.61 38.96 -39.21
CA GLN A 212 124.93 40.09 -40.09
C GLN A 212 125.71 41.17 -39.35
N SER A 213 125.40 41.45 -38.08
CA SER A 213 126.15 42.40 -37.25
C SER A 213 127.58 41.90 -36.93
N VAL A 214 127.74 40.62 -36.56
CA VAL A 214 129.05 39.96 -36.38
C VAL A 214 129.85 39.92 -37.69
N ARG A 215 129.17 39.79 -38.83
CA ARG A 215 129.77 39.77 -40.18
C ARG A 215 130.06 41.17 -40.74
N ALA A 216 129.51 42.23 -40.14
CA ALA A 216 129.72 43.63 -40.52
C ALA A 216 130.68 44.38 -39.57
N ALA A 217 131.09 43.76 -38.46
CA ALA A 217 132.02 44.34 -37.49
C ALA A 217 133.49 44.03 -37.88
N PRO A 218 134.37 45.05 -38.01
CA PRO A 218 135.82 44.82 -38.04
C PRO A 218 136.34 44.44 -36.64
N SER A 219 137.44 43.69 -36.61
CA SER A 219 138.01 43.09 -35.39
C SER A 219 138.44 44.13 -34.33
N GLY A 220 137.94 44.02 -33.10
CA GLY A 220 138.39 44.84 -31.96
C GLY A 220 137.80 44.44 -30.59
N GLU A 221 138.71 44.20 -29.63
CA GLU A 221 138.59 44.31 -28.16
C GLU A 221 137.53 43.55 -27.31
N ALA A 222 137.96 43.23 -26.09
CA ALA A 222 137.25 42.70 -24.92
C ALA A 222 137.94 43.26 -23.64
N PRO A 223 137.42 43.15 -22.39
CA PRO A 223 136.23 42.42 -21.90
C PRO A 223 135.14 43.40 -21.33
N PRO A 224 134.83 43.65 -20.02
CA PRO A 224 135.25 43.07 -18.73
C PRO A 224 134.17 42.35 -17.87
N VAL A 225 134.69 41.45 -17.04
CA VAL A 225 134.21 40.75 -15.81
C VAL A 225 133.15 41.43 -14.90
N ALA A 226 132.20 40.60 -14.39
CA ALA A 226 131.39 40.75 -13.14
C ALA A 226 130.28 41.84 -13.08
N PRO A 227 129.34 41.82 -12.10
CA PRO A 227 129.20 40.94 -10.92
C PRO A 227 127.83 40.24 -10.76
N ALA A 228 127.68 39.47 -9.66
CA ALA A 228 126.41 38.95 -9.17
C ALA A 228 125.93 39.71 -7.90
N PRO A 229 124.61 39.78 -7.64
CA PRO A 229 124.06 40.00 -6.30
C PRO A 229 123.50 38.70 -5.65
N ALA A 230 123.29 38.73 -4.33
CA ALA A 230 123.01 37.58 -3.47
C ALA A 230 121.61 37.67 -2.77
N PRO A 231 121.20 36.75 -1.86
CA PRO A 231 119.78 36.51 -1.54
C PRO A 231 119.25 37.15 -0.24
N VAL A 232 117.91 37.27 -0.15
CA VAL A 232 117.08 37.35 1.09
C VAL A 232 115.75 36.65 0.76
N GLU A 233 115.37 35.48 1.28
CA GLU A 233 114.95 35.07 2.64
C GLU A 233 113.56 35.54 3.14
N ARG A 234 112.71 34.52 3.42
CA ARG A 234 111.69 34.38 4.48
C ARG A 234 110.88 35.61 4.96
N ARG A 235 109.55 35.44 5.00
CA ARG A 235 108.89 34.96 6.24
C ARG A 235 107.45 34.45 6.05
N ALA A 236 107.04 33.59 6.97
CA ALA A 236 105.68 33.10 7.25
C ALA A 236 105.64 32.69 8.75
N PRO A 237 104.49 32.27 9.31
CA PRO A 237 103.11 32.75 9.16
C PRO A 237 102.69 33.46 10.49
N PRO A 238 101.46 33.33 11.08
CA PRO A 238 100.90 32.06 11.56
C PRO A 238 99.38 31.83 11.29
N GLN A 239 98.93 30.62 11.64
CA GLN A 239 97.53 30.15 11.78
C GLN A 239 97.08 30.27 13.27
N PRO A 240 95.87 29.82 13.77
CA PRO A 240 94.85 28.90 13.23
C PRO A 240 93.38 29.44 13.38
N VAL A 241 92.26 28.68 13.30
CA VAL A 241 91.73 27.57 14.17
C VAL A 241 90.85 26.58 13.34
N ALA A 242 90.60 25.38 13.87
CA ALA A 242 89.77 24.28 13.32
C ALA A 242 88.23 24.57 13.36
N THR A 243 87.27 23.74 12.91
CA THR A 243 87.13 22.25 12.86
C THR A 243 86.14 21.75 11.77
N PRO A 244 86.16 20.44 11.39
CA PRO A 244 85.24 19.76 10.43
C PRO A 244 84.06 19.05 11.18
N PRO A 245 83.19 18.18 10.58
CA PRO A 245 83.20 17.56 9.24
C PRO A 245 81.85 17.56 8.47
N ALA A 246 81.83 16.89 7.31
CA ALA A 246 80.73 16.85 6.34
C ALA A 246 79.94 15.53 6.31
N ARG A 247 78.75 15.53 5.67
CA ARG A 247 78.07 14.31 5.18
C ARG A 247 77.09 14.63 4.02
N PRO A 248 77.01 13.83 2.94
CA PRO A 248 76.17 14.16 1.77
C PRO A 248 74.94 13.24 1.57
N ALA A 249 74.02 13.73 0.72
CA ALA A 249 73.10 13.01 -0.17
C ALA A 249 71.94 12.13 0.37
N VAL A 250 70.85 12.16 -0.39
CA VAL A 250 69.71 11.19 -0.39
C VAL A 250 69.90 10.23 -1.59
N PRO A 251 69.31 9.03 -1.61
CA PRO A 251 67.99 8.89 -2.25
C PRO A 251 67.05 7.87 -1.55
N ALA A 252 65.81 7.77 -2.03
CA ALA A 252 64.76 6.90 -1.49
C ALA A 252 64.72 5.49 -2.14
N GLN A 253 64.14 4.51 -1.42
CA GLN A 253 63.60 3.26 -1.99
C GLN A 253 62.32 2.81 -1.25
N ARG A 254 61.58 1.88 -1.86
CA ARG A 254 60.26 1.39 -1.44
C ARG A 254 60.35 0.13 -0.57
N THR A 255 59.37 -0.07 0.31
CA THR A 255 58.74 -1.39 0.57
C THR A 255 57.31 -1.22 1.07
N ALA A 256 56.42 -2.13 0.68
CA ALA A 256 55.02 -2.22 1.14
C ALA A 256 54.91 -3.20 2.35
N PRO A 257 53.73 -3.37 3.00
CA PRO A 257 53.64 -3.93 4.36
C PRO A 257 53.73 -5.47 4.44
N GLN A 258 54.08 -5.98 5.63
CA GLN A 258 53.85 -7.39 5.98
C GLN A 258 52.37 -7.64 6.35
N PRO A 259 51.80 -8.82 6.06
CA PRO A 259 50.48 -9.22 6.51
C PRO A 259 50.49 -9.72 7.96
N ASN A 260 49.42 -9.44 8.70
CA ASN A 260 49.21 -9.96 10.06
C ASN A 260 48.40 -11.28 10.01
N PRO A 261 48.93 -12.44 10.47
CA PRO A 261 48.23 -13.72 10.39
C PRO A 261 47.24 -13.92 11.54
N GLN A 262 45.94 -13.98 11.22
CA GLN A 262 44.91 -14.48 12.16
C GLN A 262 44.86 -16.03 12.14
N PRO A 263 44.85 -16.71 13.30
CA PRO A 263 44.48 -18.13 13.40
C PRO A 263 42.96 -18.36 13.25
N ALA A 264 42.61 -19.55 12.76
CA ALA A 264 41.25 -19.95 12.37
C ALA A 264 40.26 -20.16 13.55
N PRO A 265 38.93 -20.15 13.30
CA PRO A 265 37.90 -20.38 14.32
C PRO A 265 37.78 -21.85 14.75
N THR A 266 37.30 -22.08 15.98
CA THR A 266 36.97 -23.39 16.56
C THR A 266 35.45 -23.52 16.83
N PRO A 267 34.91 -24.76 16.95
CA PRO A 267 33.58 -25.05 16.42
C PRO A 267 32.41 -24.93 17.41
N ARG A 268 31.19 -24.88 16.84
CA ARG A 268 29.91 -25.05 17.54
C ARG A 268 29.87 -26.34 18.37
N THR A 269 29.35 -26.24 19.60
CA THR A 269 28.76 -27.35 20.34
C THR A 269 27.25 -27.13 20.48
N GLN A 270 26.45 -28.16 20.22
CA GLN A 270 24.99 -28.16 20.43
C GLN A 270 24.64 -29.00 21.66
N PRO A 271 23.73 -28.54 22.54
CA PRO A 271 23.01 -29.39 23.47
C PRO A 271 21.62 -29.80 22.93
N VAL A 272 21.26 -31.05 23.20
CA VAL A 272 20.01 -31.76 22.87
C VAL A 272 18.75 -31.05 23.42
N PRO A 273 17.58 -31.11 22.74
CA PRO A 273 16.33 -30.54 23.25
C PRO A 273 15.71 -31.33 24.42
N THR A 274 15.02 -30.62 25.32
CA THR A 274 14.18 -31.16 26.40
C THR A 274 12.72 -30.70 26.25
N PRO A 275 11.73 -31.44 26.83
CA PRO A 275 10.35 -31.41 26.35
C PRO A 275 9.51 -30.22 26.83
N VAL A 276 8.48 -29.92 26.05
CA VAL A 276 7.49 -28.85 26.28
C VAL A 276 6.61 -29.15 27.49
N GLN A 277 6.37 -28.14 28.33
CA GLN A 277 5.21 -28.06 29.23
C GLN A 277 4.35 -26.84 28.84
N PRO A 278 3.01 -26.94 28.84
CA PRO A 278 2.13 -25.84 28.44
C PRO A 278 2.00 -24.79 29.55
N ALA A 279 2.38 -23.54 29.24
CA ALA A 279 2.17 -22.40 30.13
C ALA A 279 0.70 -21.89 30.06
N PRO A 280 0.14 -21.36 31.16
CA PRO A 280 -1.21 -20.81 31.19
C PRO A 280 -1.31 -19.49 30.40
N ARG A 281 -2.51 -19.17 29.91
CA ARG A 281 -2.78 -17.93 29.15
C ARG A 281 -2.64 -16.68 30.05
N PRO A 282 -1.83 -15.67 29.67
CA PRO A 282 -1.82 -14.38 30.36
C PRO A 282 -3.04 -13.52 29.98
N ALA A 283 -3.50 -12.70 30.92
CA ALA A 283 -4.52 -11.67 30.69
C ALA A 283 -3.90 -10.42 30.03
N PRO A 284 -4.68 -9.62 29.27
CA PRO A 284 -4.17 -8.42 28.62
C PRO A 284 -3.80 -7.33 29.64
N GLN A 285 -2.65 -6.67 29.42
CA GLN A 285 -2.22 -5.48 30.17
C GLN A 285 -2.31 -4.23 29.27
N PRO A 286 -2.59 -3.04 29.84
CA PRO A 286 -2.73 -1.81 29.07
C PRO A 286 -1.37 -1.31 28.53
N VAL A 287 -1.35 -0.93 27.26
CA VAL A 287 -0.16 -0.43 26.57
C VAL A 287 0.10 1.03 26.98
N ARG A 288 1.33 1.35 27.40
CA ARG A 288 1.78 2.74 27.60
C ARG A 288 2.25 3.35 26.27
N PRO A 289 2.01 4.65 26.02
CA PRO A 289 2.59 5.34 24.86
C PRO A 289 4.12 5.33 24.86
N VAL A 290 4.71 5.25 23.68
CA VAL A 290 6.16 5.37 23.43
C VAL A 290 6.47 6.84 23.07
N PRO A 291 7.53 7.47 23.63
CA PRO A 291 7.92 8.82 23.25
C PRO A 291 8.52 8.87 21.83
N PRO A 292 8.35 9.97 21.08
CA PRO A 292 8.91 10.12 19.73
C PRO A 292 10.44 10.29 19.75
N PRO A 293 11.14 9.94 18.67
CA PRO A 293 12.60 10.11 18.54
C PRO A 293 13.01 11.55 18.24
N GLU A 294 14.18 11.96 18.74
CA GLU A 294 14.81 13.26 18.44
C GLU A 294 15.45 13.28 17.04
N PRO A 295 15.29 14.35 16.24
CA PRO A 295 15.99 14.52 14.97
C PRO A 295 17.38 15.18 15.13
N ALA A 296 18.37 14.69 14.38
CA ALA A 296 19.68 15.35 14.24
C ALA A 296 19.72 16.26 12.99
N PRO A 297 20.53 17.34 12.96
CA PRO A 297 20.26 18.49 12.11
C PRO A 297 21.01 18.54 10.77
N VAL A 298 20.39 19.18 9.76
CA VAL A 298 21.07 19.75 8.59
C VAL A 298 20.54 21.14 8.23
N VAL A 299 21.50 22.04 8.05
CA VAL A 299 21.49 23.47 7.69
C VAL A 299 20.36 24.03 6.78
N ALA A 300 19.71 25.08 7.30
CA ALA A 300 19.34 26.38 6.71
C ALA A 300 19.13 26.56 5.17
N GLU A 301 18.02 27.22 4.80
CA GLU A 301 18.01 28.66 4.42
C GLU A 301 16.60 29.32 4.48
N VAL A 302 16.54 30.49 5.15
CA VAL A 302 15.69 31.69 4.91
C VAL A 302 14.15 31.62 4.73
N GLN A 303 13.42 32.21 5.72
CA GLN A 303 12.07 32.86 5.67
C GLN A 303 10.85 31.97 5.30
N GLU A 304 9.62 32.25 5.75
CA GLU A 304 9.06 33.27 6.67
C GLU A 304 7.99 32.61 7.58
N ALA A 305 7.41 33.32 8.56
CA ALA A 305 6.51 32.72 9.55
C ALA A 305 5.05 33.20 9.42
N GLU A 306 4.15 32.26 9.14
CA GLU A 306 2.68 32.43 9.28
C GLU A 306 2.13 31.43 10.30
N GLU A 307 1.13 31.82 11.09
CA GLU A 307 0.54 30.98 12.13
C GLU A 307 -0.34 29.89 11.51
N ALA A 308 0.06 28.62 11.64
CA ALA A 308 -0.76 27.49 11.23
C ALA A 308 -1.98 27.34 12.15
N GLY A 309 -3.10 27.97 11.76
CA GLY A 309 -4.36 27.89 12.48
C GLY A 309 -4.97 26.48 12.41
N GLU A 310 -5.12 25.83 13.56
CA GLU A 310 -5.90 24.59 13.69
C GLU A 310 -7.34 24.92 14.13
N VAL A 311 -8.32 24.44 13.36
CA VAL A 311 -9.76 24.60 13.62
C VAL A 311 -10.45 23.23 13.81
N PRO A 312 -11.42 23.10 14.73
CA PRO A 312 -12.16 21.87 14.92
C PRO A 312 -13.21 21.65 13.81
N CYS A 313 -13.24 20.46 13.21
CA CYS A 313 -14.27 20.09 12.25
C CYS A 313 -15.67 20.03 12.91
N PRO A 314 -16.69 20.73 12.40
CA PRO A 314 -18.01 20.81 13.03
C PRO A 314 -18.76 19.47 13.05
N ALA A 315 -18.39 18.51 12.20
CA ALA A 315 -19.02 17.18 12.14
C ALA A 315 -18.43 16.14 13.10
N CYS A 316 -17.21 16.34 13.63
CA CYS A 316 -16.53 15.33 14.46
C CYS A 316 -15.61 15.85 15.57
N GLY A 317 -15.35 17.15 15.64
CA GLY A 317 -14.48 17.77 16.66
C GLY A 317 -12.97 17.54 16.47
N THR A 318 -12.53 16.86 15.41
CA THR A 318 -11.10 16.69 15.10
C THR A 318 -10.48 18.04 14.69
N MET A 319 -9.32 18.38 15.26
CA MET A 319 -8.53 19.56 14.90
C MET A 319 -7.85 19.37 13.54
N ILE A 320 -7.92 20.38 12.67
CA ILE A 320 -7.39 20.35 11.30
C ILE A 320 -6.91 21.74 10.91
N SER A 321 -5.89 21.83 10.05
CA SER A 321 -5.46 23.10 9.43
C SER A 321 -6.64 23.82 8.76
N THR A 322 -6.67 25.16 8.84
CA THR A 322 -7.69 26.03 8.21
C THR A 322 -7.92 25.74 6.72
N ASP A 323 -6.88 25.30 6.01
CA ASP A 323 -6.88 25.14 4.55
C ASP A 323 -7.40 23.74 4.13
N ALA A 324 -7.77 22.89 5.08
CA ALA A 324 -8.19 21.52 4.84
C ALA A 324 -9.61 21.43 4.26
N ILE A 325 -9.68 21.41 2.92
CA ILE A 325 -10.92 21.29 2.11
C ILE A 325 -11.84 20.17 2.62
N MET A 326 -11.30 19.05 3.11
CA MET A 326 -12.05 17.94 3.73
C MET A 326 -11.38 17.44 5.01
N CYS A 327 -12.21 17.04 5.98
CA CYS A 327 -11.76 16.41 7.21
C CYS A 327 -11.23 15.01 6.98
N TYR A 328 -9.95 14.78 7.30
CA TYR A 328 -9.29 13.48 7.17
C TYR A 328 -9.88 12.37 8.07
N ALA A 329 -10.58 12.73 9.15
CA ALA A 329 -11.13 11.77 10.11
C ALA A 329 -12.58 11.34 9.81
N CYS A 330 -13.41 12.20 9.20
CA CYS A 330 -14.83 11.90 8.94
C CYS A 330 -15.33 12.20 7.51
N GLY A 331 -14.48 12.73 6.63
CA GLY A 331 -14.82 13.06 5.23
C GLY A 331 -15.69 14.31 5.04
N HIS A 332 -16.04 15.03 6.10
CA HIS A 332 -16.84 16.27 6.00
C HIS A 332 -16.07 17.38 5.28
N ARG A 333 -16.70 18.01 4.27
CA ARG A 333 -16.11 19.11 3.48
C ARG A 333 -16.29 20.44 4.21
N MET A 334 -15.23 21.25 4.26
CA MET A 334 -15.10 22.39 5.19
C MET A 334 -15.30 23.77 4.55
N GLN A 335 -15.26 23.88 3.23
CA GLN A 335 -15.33 25.17 2.51
C GLN A 335 -16.69 25.40 1.86
N GLU A 336 -17.26 26.57 2.12
CA GLU A 336 -18.43 27.14 1.44
C GLU A 336 -18.04 28.58 1.00
N GLU A 337 -18.30 28.89 -0.28
CA GLU A 337 -18.09 30.18 -0.97
C GLU A 337 -16.68 30.82 -0.99
N ALA A 338 -15.94 30.51 -2.07
CA ALA A 338 -15.13 31.49 -2.80
C ALA A 338 -15.28 31.20 -4.30
N ALA A 339 -16.03 32.03 -5.04
CA ALA A 339 -16.53 31.69 -6.37
C ALA A 339 -16.09 32.67 -7.46
N GLU A 340 -15.13 32.25 -8.28
CA GLU A 340 -14.94 32.78 -9.64
C GLU A 340 -14.84 31.58 -10.62
N SER A 341 -15.77 31.59 -11.60
CA SER A 341 -15.88 30.76 -12.81
C SER A 341 -14.89 29.61 -13.06
N GLU A 342 -15.41 28.37 -13.18
CA GLU A 342 -15.67 27.76 -14.50
C GLU A 342 -16.36 26.37 -14.38
N ALA A 343 -17.00 25.91 -15.46
CA ALA A 343 -17.61 24.57 -15.64
C ALA A 343 -18.56 24.06 -14.52
N GLY A 344 -19.86 24.36 -14.63
CA GLY A 344 -20.89 23.75 -13.78
C GLY A 344 -21.24 22.33 -14.23
N GLU A 345 -21.14 21.33 -13.34
CA GLU A 345 -21.62 19.97 -13.61
C GLU A 345 -23.11 19.80 -13.32
N ILE A 346 -23.86 19.24 -14.26
CA ILE A 346 -25.29 18.99 -14.21
C ILE A 346 -25.53 17.46 -14.25
N PRO A 347 -26.48 16.88 -13.50
CA PRO A 347 -26.83 15.47 -13.64
C PRO A 347 -27.63 15.21 -14.92
N CYS A 348 -27.24 14.20 -15.71
CA CYS A 348 -27.97 13.81 -16.91
C CYS A 348 -29.39 13.31 -16.57
N PRO A 349 -30.47 13.85 -17.18
CA PRO A 349 -31.85 13.49 -16.86
C PRO A 349 -32.23 12.03 -17.20
N ALA A 350 -31.43 11.33 -18.02
CA ALA A 350 -31.69 9.95 -18.41
C ALA A 350 -30.97 8.89 -17.56
N CYS A 351 -29.89 9.24 -16.84
CA CYS A 351 -29.09 8.27 -16.08
C CYS A 351 -28.49 8.79 -14.75
N GLY A 352 -28.69 10.06 -14.41
CA GLY A 352 -28.15 10.69 -13.19
C GLY A 352 -26.65 11.00 -13.20
N THR A 353 -25.90 10.57 -14.23
CA THR A 353 -24.45 10.81 -14.33
C THR A 353 -24.15 12.30 -14.46
N MET A 354 -23.22 12.81 -13.64
CA MET A 354 -22.72 14.19 -13.73
C MET A 354 -21.97 14.41 -15.05
N ILE A 355 -22.30 15.50 -15.72
CA ILE A 355 -21.79 15.93 -17.01
C ILE A 355 -21.58 17.45 -16.99
N SER A 356 -20.63 17.97 -17.77
CA SER A 356 -20.47 19.42 -17.95
C SER A 356 -21.75 20.05 -18.52
N SER A 357 -22.08 21.28 -18.11
CA SER A 357 -23.22 22.07 -18.63
C SER A 357 -23.34 22.08 -20.16
N ASP A 358 -22.19 22.07 -20.83
CA ASP A 358 -22.06 22.30 -22.27
C ASP A 358 -22.11 20.97 -23.07
N ALA A 359 -22.31 19.83 -22.39
CA ALA A 359 -22.25 18.51 -22.98
C ALA A 359 -23.48 18.19 -23.85
N ILE A 360 -23.36 18.41 -25.16
CA ILE A 360 -24.40 18.12 -26.18
C ILE A 360 -24.90 16.66 -26.13
N MET A 361 -24.11 15.72 -25.60
CA MET A 361 -24.55 14.35 -25.26
C MET A 361 -23.90 13.88 -23.96
N CYS A 362 -24.65 13.14 -23.15
CA CYS A 362 -24.11 12.46 -21.98
C CYS A 362 -23.20 11.29 -22.40
N TYR A 363 -21.93 11.33 -21.95
CA TYR A 363 -20.93 10.31 -22.27
C TYR A 363 -21.27 8.90 -21.76
N ALA A 364 -22.08 8.78 -20.70
CA ALA A 364 -22.39 7.50 -20.06
C ALA A 364 -23.59 6.76 -20.68
N CYS A 365 -24.55 7.47 -21.29
CA CYS A 365 -25.79 6.88 -21.80
C CYS A 365 -26.17 7.30 -23.23
N GLY A 366 -25.42 8.21 -23.87
CA GLY A 366 -25.71 8.71 -25.21
C GLY A 366 -26.93 9.62 -25.32
N HIS A 367 -27.58 9.99 -24.21
CA HIS A 367 -28.73 10.89 -24.22
C HIS A 367 -28.32 12.29 -24.70
N ARG A 368 -28.97 12.78 -25.76
CA ARG A 368 -28.68 14.08 -26.37
C ARG A 368 -29.37 15.22 -25.62
N LEU A 369 -28.60 16.26 -25.35
CA LEU A 369 -29.00 17.41 -24.55
C LEU A 369 -28.97 18.63 -25.48
N ALA A 370 -30.16 19.03 -25.93
CA ALA A 370 -30.31 20.23 -26.73
C ALA A 370 -30.37 21.44 -25.79
N ALA A 371 -29.40 22.34 -25.91
CA ALA A 371 -29.60 23.73 -25.50
C ALA A 371 -30.60 24.34 -26.50
N GLU A 372 -31.86 24.53 -26.08
CA GLU A 372 -32.89 25.15 -26.92
C GLU A 372 -32.87 26.68 -26.76
N GLU A 373 -32.23 27.36 -27.70
CA GLU A 373 -32.58 28.75 -28.05
C GLU A 373 -33.07 28.81 -29.51
N GLU A 374 -33.87 29.86 -29.79
CA GLU A 374 -34.55 30.17 -31.06
C GLU A 374 -35.63 29.19 -31.58
N ASP A 375 -36.92 29.56 -31.41
CA ASP A 375 -37.72 30.10 -32.54
C ASP A 375 -38.95 30.92 -32.07
N LYS A 376 -39.43 31.82 -32.94
CA LYS A 376 -40.62 32.67 -32.77
C LYS A 376 -41.87 32.08 -33.47
N GLY A 377 -42.40 30.95 -32.98
CA GLY A 377 -43.50 30.22 -33.64
C GLY A 377 -44.86 30.16 -32.91
N GLY A 378 -45.60 31.27 -32.80
CA GLY A 378 -46.85 31.32 -32.01
C GLY A 378 -48.09 30.64 -32.63
N LYS A 379 -48.90 29.93 -31.81
CA LYS A 379 -50.31 29.54 -32.07
C LYS A 379 -51.12 29.42 -30.75
N LYS A 380 -52.46 29.51 -30.82
CA LYS A 380 -53.33 29.84 -29.67
C LYS A 380 -54.11 28.64 -29.09
N ALA A 381 -53.96 28.42 -27.78
CA ALA A 381 -55.03 28.04 -26.81
C ALA A 381 -55.82 26.72 -27.03
N PRO A 382 -56.74 26.30 -26.12
CA PRO A 382 -56.93 26.67 -24.71
C PRO A 382 -56.85 25.48 -23.72
N VAL A 383 -56.37 25.70 -22.49
CA VAL A 383 -56.49 24.73 -21.38
C VAL A 383 -57.71 25.04 -20.51
N LYS A 384 -58.45 24.00 -20.10
CA LYS A 384 -59.73 24.11 -19.40
C LYS A 384 -59.56 24.37 -17.89
N LYS A 385 -60.45 25.19 -17.31
CA LYS A 385 -60.58 25.35 -15.86
C LYS A 385 -61.09 24.05 -15.22
N VAL A 386 -60.49 23.63 -14.11
CA VAL A 386 -61.12 22.73 -13.11
C VAL A 386 -60.89 23.31 -11.73
N LEU A 387 -61.92 23.31 -10.89
CA LEU A 387 -61.91 23.94 -9.57
C LEU A 387 -61.09 23.11 -8.56
N LYS A 388 -60.22 23.76 -7.78
CA LYS A 388 -59.75 23.18 -6.51
C LYS A 388 -60.93 23.12 -5.54
N LYS A 389 -61.44 21.91 -5.27
CA LYS A 389 -62.53 21.68 -4.33
C LYS A 389 -62.00 21.82 -2.91
N LYS A 390 -62.61 22.71 -2.12
CA LYS A 390 -62.32 22.88 -0.70
C LYS A 390 -62.73 21.60 0.04
N VAL A 391 -61.81 21.01 0.81
CA VAL A 391 -62.16 20.03 1.85
C VAL A 391 -62.46 20.80 3.13
N ILE A 392 -63.38 20.27 3.94
CA ILE A 392 -63.87 20.83 5.20
C ILE A 392 -63.09 20.19 6.35
#